data_AF-A0AAW4Y5E6-F1
#
_entry.id   AF-A0AAW4Y5E6-F1
#
_cell.length_a   1.000
_cell.length_b   1.000
_cell.length_c   1.000
_cell.angle_alpha   90.00
_cell.angle_beta   90.00
_cell.angle_gamma   90.00
#
_symmetry.space_group_name_H-M   'P 1'
#
loop_
_entity.id
_entity.type
_entity.pdbx_description
1 polymer ?
#
loop_
_entity_poly.entity_id
_entity_poly.type
_entity_poly.pdbx_seq_one_letter_code
_entity_poly.pdbx_strand_id
1 'polypeptide(L)'
;LNPQAIIVGKPLVNIGTIAEHMRLLRPEEFGTALDVLVSNEGDTSQASIKALNQKFWQTFQKKSLSQTVFAIAYMQHDDYDPHAFQELLPVLTAHQARVMNRSIPGRHNDDSPTIASWFVNFYNIILEDKFGRVQHAEKQNI
;
A
#
# COMPACT_ATOMS: atom_id res chain seq x y z
N LEU A 1 -1.86 -15.58 -9.12
CA LEU A 1 -2.56 -14.52 -9.88
C LEU A 1 -1.51 -13.70 -10.62
N ASN A 2 -1.80 -13.28 -11.86
CA ASN A 2 -0.99 -12.35 -12.66
C ASN A 2 -1.90 -11.16 -13.04
N PRO A 3 -2.15 -10.22 -12.11
CA PRO A 3 -3.08 -9.13 -12.35
C PRO A 3 -2.54 -8.17 -13.41
N GLN A 4 -3.43 -7.58 -14.21
CA GLN A 4 -3.08 -6.53 -15.17
C GLN A 4 -2.66 -5.23 -14.45
N ALA A 5 -3.28 -4.94 -13.31
CA ALA A 5 -2.95 -3.78 -12.50
C ALA A 5 -3.21 -4.04 -11.01
N ILE A 6 -2.46 -3.35 -10.16
CA ILE A 6 -2.66 -3.24 -8.72
C ILE A 6 -2.69 -1.74 -8.38
N ILE A 7 -3.79 -1.28 -7.78
CA ILE A 7 -3.99 0.12 -7.38
C ILE A 7 -4.07 0.13 -5.86
N VAL A 8 -3.22 0.93 -5.20
CA VAL A 8 -3.12 0.99 -3.74
C VAL A 8 -3.05 2.43 -3.29
N GLY A 9 -3.83 2.77 -2.26
CA GLY A 9 -3.68 3.99 -1.48
C GLY A 9 -3.18 3.66 -0.08
N LYS A 10 -2.24 4.45 0.44
CA LYS A 10 -1.68 4.34 1.80
C LYS A 10 -1.20 2.90 2.12
N PRO A 11 -0.21 2.37 1.37
CA PRO A 11 0.22 0.98 1.54
C PRO A 11 0.73 0.72 2.96
N LEU A 12 0.27 -0.36 3.57
CA LEU A 12 0.75 -0.90 4.85
C LEU A 12 1.31 -2.30 4.60
N VAL A 13 2.63 -2.41 4.50
CA VAL A 13 3.33 -3.64 4.08
C VAL A 13 4.14 -4.27 5.21
N ASN A 14 4.39 -3.51 6.28
CA ASN A 14 5.16 -3.93 7.45
C ASN A 14 4.30 -3.99 8.72
N ILE A 15 3.38 -4.96 8.81
CA ILE A 15 2.46 -5.09 9.97
C ILE A 15 3.21 -5.25 11.30
N GLY A 16 4.33 -5.97 11.33
CA GLY A 16 5.16 -6.07 12.53
C GLY A 16 5.70 -4.72 12.97
N THR A 17 6.18 -3.90 12.03
CA THR A 17 6.66 -2.53 12.34
C THR A 17 5.52 -1.63 12.80
N ILE A 18 4.35 -1.74 12.19
CA ILE A 18 3.15 -1.02 12.63
C ILE A 18 2.81 -1.40 14.09
N ALA A 19 2.84 -2.69 14.43
CA ALA A 19 2.59 -3.17 15.79
C ALA A 19 3.62 -2.62 16.81
N GLU A 20 4.89 -2.49 16.40
CA GLU A 20 5.92 -1.87 17.23
C GLU A 20 5.67 -0.36 17.45
N HIS A 21 5.39 0.38 16.38
CA HIS A 21 5.08 1.81 16.44
C HIS A 21 3.82 2.08 17.25
N MET A 22 2.84 1.19 17.19
CA MET A 22 1.63 1.27 18.01
C MET A 22 1.96 1.29 19.51
N ARG A 23 2.88 0.45 19.96
CA ARG A 23 3.29 0.42 21.38
C ARG A 23 4.01 1.69 21.83
N LEU A 24 4.79 2.33 20.95
CA LEU A 24 5.74 3.39 21.31
C LEU A 24 5.29 4.80 20.92
N LEU A 25 4.60 4.93 19.80
CA LEU A 25 4.31 6.20 19.13
C LEU A 25 2.81 6.52 19.11
N ARG A 26 1.92 5.50 19.09
CA ARG A 26 0.46 5.71 18.94
C ARG A 26 -0.42 4.72 19.73
N PRO A 27 -0.29 4.59 21.06
CA PRO A 27 -0.91 3.51 21.85
C PRO A 27 -2.44 3.35 21.73
N GLU A 28 -3.16 4.38 21.29
CA GLU A 28 -4.63 4.44 21.29
C GLU A 28 -5.28 4.27 19.89
N GLU A 29 -4.52 4.10 18.80
CA GLU A 29 -5.12 4.17 17.45
C GLU A 29 -5.42 2.82 16.78
N PHE A 30 -4.48 1.87 16.77
CA PHE A 30 -4.60 0.59 16.06
C PHE A 30 -4.00 -0.60 16.84
N GLY A 31 -4.50 -0.81 18.06
CA GLY A 31 -4.04 -1.90 18.94
C GLY A 31 -4.15 -3.29 18.31
N THR A 32 -5.05 -3.47 17.34
CA THR A 32 -5.24 -4.72 16.58
C THR A 32 -3.99 -5.18 15.83
N ALA A 33 -3.05 -4.28 15.48
CA ALA A 33 -1.77 -4.72 14.91
C ALA A 33 -0.98 -5.63 15.85
N LEU A 34 -1.08 -5.40 17.17
CA LEU A 34 -0.45 -6.25 18.18
C LEU A 34 -1.11 -7.63 18.25
N ASP A 35 -2.44 -7.67 18.17
CA ASP A 35 -3.19 -8.94 18.12
C ASP A 35 -2.83 -9.74 16.87
N VAL A 36 -2.68 -9.07 15.71
CA VAL A 36 -2.24 -9.71 14.47
C VAL A 36 -0.81 -10.26 14.63
N LEU A 37 0.09 -9.52 15.28
CA LEU A 37 1.45 -9.97 15.58
C LEU A 37 1.45 -11.22 16.46
N VAL A 38 0.78 -11.18 17.61
CA VAL A 38 0.72 -12.31 18.55
C VAL A 38 0.02 -13.51 17.92
N SER A 39 -1.04 -13.30 17.15
CA SER A 39 -1.75 -14.38 16.45
C SER A 39 -0.88 -15.07 15.38
N ASN A 40 0.04 -14.34 14.74
CA ASN A 40 0.87 -14.87 13.66
C ASN A 40 2.21 -15.45 14.10
N GLU A 41 2.80 -14.91 15.16
CA GLU A 41 4.19 -15.21 15.57
C GLU A 41 4.29 -15.67 17.03
N GLY A 42 3.22 -15.55 17.82
CA GLY A 42 3.14 -16.04 19.21
C GLY A 42 3.69 -15.09 20.27
N ASP A 43 4.48 -14.08 19.90
CA ASP A 43 5.00 -13.06 20.83
C ASP A 43 5.22 -11.69 20.15
N THR A 44 5.75 -10.73 20.91
CA THR A 44 6.02 -9.34 20.49
C THR A 44 7.51 -9.03 20.39
N SER A 45 8.36 -10.05 20.28
CA SER A 45 9.80 -9.89 20.16
C SER A 45 10.19 -9.22 18.84
N GLN A 46 11.39 -8.64 18.81
CA GLN A 46 11.98 -8.09 17.58
C GLN A 46 12.13 -9.13 16.46
N ALA A 47 12.31 -10.41 16.84
CA ALA A 47 12.35 -11.50 15.87
C ALA A 47 10.98 -11.73 15.22
N SER A 48 9.91 -11.76 16.03
CA SER A 48 8.53 -11.90 15.57
C SER A 48 8.07 -10.72 14.72
N ILE A 49 8.40 -9.48 15.13
CA ILE A 49 8.15 -8.27 14.33
C ILE A 49 8.72 -8.42 12.92
N LYS A 50 9.99 -8.82 12.81
CA LYS A 50 10.66 -9.03 11.53
C LYS A 50 10.08 -10.21 10.77
N ALA A 51 9.76 -11.31 11.46
CA ALA A 51 9.17 -12.50 10.86
C ALA A 51 7.83 -12.20 10.20
N LEU A 52 6.96 -11.42 10.87
CA LEU A 52 5.67 -11.03 10.32
C LEU A 52 5.82 -10.14 9.08
N ASN A 53 6.69 -9.11 9.11
CA ASN A 53 6.97 -8.30 7.92
C ASN A 53 7.47 -9.19 6.77
N GLN A 54 8.32 -10.15 7.09
CA GLN A 54 8.93 -11.02 6.10
C GLN A 54 7.93 -11.96 5.41
N LYS A 55 6.78 -12.28 6.03
CA LYS A 55 5.70 -13.04 5.37
C LYS A 55 5.17 -12.32 4.11
N PHE A 56 5.00 -11.00 4.19
CA PHE A 56 4.64 -10.17 3.03
C PHE A 56 5.77 -10.20 2.00
N TRP A 57 6.99 -9.84 2.40
CA TRP A 57 8.11 -9.67 1.48
C TRP A 57 8.53 -10.97 0.77
N GLN A 58 8.54 -12.11 1.47
CA GLN A 58 8.80 -13.41 0.85
C GLN A 58 7.77 -13.78 -0.22
N THR A 59 6.51 -13.38 -0.02
CA THR A 59 5.45 -13.63 -0.99
C THR A 59 5.58 -12.68 -2.17
N PHE A 60 5.81 -11.40 -1.89
CA PHE A 60 5.87 -10.33 -2.89
C PHE A 60 7.06 -10.47 -3.82
N GLN A 61 8.26 -10.71 -3.28
CA GLN A 61 9.52 -10.83 -4.05
C GLN A 61 9.57 -12.08 -4.94
N LYS A 62 8.78 -13.13 -4.67
CA LYS A 62 8.78 -14.35 -5.49
C LYS A 62 7.91 -14.25 -6.75
N LYS A 63 7.14 -13.17 -6.93
CA LYS A 63 6.18 -13.05 -8.03
C LYS A 63 6.80 -12.36 -9.25
N SER A 64 6.44 -12.81 -10.45
CA SER A 64 6.72 -12.03 -11.66
C SER A 64 5.76 -10.86 -11.72
N LEU A 65 6.30 -9.64 -11.82
CA LEU A 65 5.53 -8.38 -11.79
C LEU A 65 5.67 -7.56 -13.08
N SER A 66 6.44 -8.05 -14.07
CA SER A 66 6.79 -7.29 -15.28
C SER A 66 5.59 -6.97 -16.18
N GLN A 67 4.51 -7.72 -16.06
CA GLN A 67 3.26 -7.49 -16.80
C GLN A 67 2.21 -6.74 -15.98
N THR A 68 2.52 -6.39 -14.73
CA THR A 68 1.59 -5.73 -13.82
C THR A 68 1.89 -4.23 -13.77
N VAL A 69 0.86 -3.41 -13.91
CA VAL A 69 0.94 -1.97 -13.63
C VAL A 69 0.65 -1.73 -12.15
N PHE A 70 1.55 -1.05 -11.44
CA PHE A 70 1.35 -0.60 -10.07
C PHE A 70 1.03 0.88 -10.08
N ALA A 71 -0.12 1.22 -9.51
CA ALA A 71 -0.47 2.58 -9.17
C ALA A 71 -0.43 2.67 -7.64
N ILE A 72 0.46 3.49 -7.08
CA ILE A 72 0.58 3.67 -5.62
C ILE A 72 0.48 5.14 -5.21
N ALA A 73 -0.52 5.49 -4.41
CA ALA A 73 -0.55 6.75 -3.69
C ALA A 73 -0.23 6.56 -2.22
N TYR A 74 0.63 7.40 -1.65
CA TYR A 74 1.15 7.23 -0.30
C TYR A 74 1.31 8.57 0.42
N MET A 75 1.27 8.51 1.76
CA MET A 75 1.46 9.69 2.61
C MET A 75 2.96 9.91 2.85
N GLN A 76 3.43 11.14 2.70
CA GLN A 76 4.86 11.48 2.88
C GLN A 76 5.31 11.34 4.35
N HIS A 77 4.38 11.56 5.29
CA HIS A 77 4.64 11.48 6.73
C HIS A 77 3.77 10.39 7.36
N ASP A 78 3.59 9.27 6.65
CA ASP A 78 2.82 8.13 7.15
C ASP A 78 3.38 7.69 8.52
N ASP A 79 2.53 7.72 9.53
CA ASP A 79 2.87 7.47 10.92
C ASP A 79 2.48 6.06 11.37
N TYR A 80 2.05 5.21 10.42
CA TYR A 80 1.91 3.77 10.60
C TYR A 80 3.11 3.05 9.96
N ASP A 81 3.30 3.23 8.66
CA ASP A 81 4.34 2.55 7.86
C ASP A 81 5.14 3.56 7.02
N PRO A 82 6.07 4.33 7.65
CA PRO A 82 6.75 5.46 7.03
C PRO A 82 7.67 5.11 5.86
N HIS A 83 7.98 3.82 5.68
CA HIS A 83 8.94 3.33 4.69
C HIS A 83 8.30 2.44 3.61
N ALA A 84 6.98 2.21 3.66
CA ALA A 84 6.29 1.28 2.79
C ALA A 84 6.59 1.50 1.30
N PHE A 85 6.47 2.74 0.81
CA PHE A 85 6.72 3.03 -0.60
C PHE A 85 8.20 2.95 -0.97
N GLN A 86 9.08 3.43 -0.09
CA GLN A 86 10.53 3.42 -0.27
C GLN A 86 11.08 1.99 -0.34
N GLU A 87 10.45 1.03 0.34
CA GLU A 87 10.80 -0.39 0.28
C GLU A 87 10.15 -1.12 -0.90
N LEU A 88 8.91 -0.76 -1.27
CA LEU A 88 8.22 -1.33 -2.43
C LEU A 88 8.92 -0.97 -3.74
N LEU A 89 9.34 0.28 -3.91
CA LEU A 89 9.83 0.81 -5.19
C LEU A 89 11.07 0.04 -5.73
N PRO A 90 12.11 -0.26 -4.93
CA PRO A 90 13.24 -1.08 -5.37
C PRO A 90 12.83 -2.48 -5.85
N VAL A 91 11.92 -3.15 -5.13
CA VAL A 91 11.44 -4.48 -5.51
C VAL A 91 10.66 -4.42 -6.83
N LEU A 92 9.75 -3.45 -6.97
CA LEU A 92 8.99 -3.24 -8.19
C LEU A 92 9.91 -2.96 -9.39
N THR A 93 10.93 -2.12 -9.19
CA THR A 93 11.91 -1.77 -10.22
C THR A 93 12.74 -2.98 -10.63
N ALA A 94 13.22 -3.78 -9.66
CA ALA A 94 13.98 -5.00 -9.93
C ALA A 94 13.17 -6.02 -10.75
N HIS A 95 11.85 -6.06 -10.55
CA HIS A 95 10.93 -6.91 -11.32
C HIS A 95 10.44 -6.27 -12.63
N GLN A 96 10.98 -5.11 -13.01
CA GLN A 96 10.60 -4.35 -14.22
C GLN A 96 9.09 -4.04 -14.27
N ALA A 97 8.45 -3.92 -13.11
CA ALA A 97 7.05 -3.54 -13.02
C ALA A 97 6.89 -2.08 -13.47
N ARG A 98 5.75 -1.78 -14.10
CA ARG A 98 5.42 -0.39 -14.45
C ARG A 98 4.84 0.29 -13.22
N VAL A 99 5.47 1.36 -12.74
CA VAL A 99 5.03 2.05 -11.50
C VAL A 99 4.63 3.48 -11.81
N MET A 100 3.40 3.83 -11.42
CA MET A 100 2.91 5.20 -11.35
C MET A 100 2.65 5.50 -9.87
N ASN A 101 3.10 6.66 -9.39
CA ASN A 101 2.97 6.99 -7.98
C ASN A 101 2.58 8.44 -7.75
N ARG A 102 1.99 8.70 -6.58
CA ARG A 102 1.71 10.05 -6.07
C ARG A 102 1.97 10.10 -4.58
N SER A 103 2.82 11.03 -4.18
CA SER A 103 3.03 11.35 -2.77
C SER A 103 2.09 12.48 -2.34
N ILE A 104 1.56 12.39 -1.12
CA ILE A 104 0.65 13.37 -0.54
C ILE A 104 1.18 13.78 0.84
N PRO A 105 1.39 15.08 1.12
CA PRO A 105 1.84 15.51 2.44
C PRO A 105 0.80 15.20 3.52
N GLY A 106 1.26 14.70 4.66
CA GLY A 106 0.41 14.45 5.83
C GLY A 106 0.66 13.09 6.47
N ARG A 107 0.01 12.87 7.60
CA ARG A 107 -0.07 11.61 8.33
C ARG A 107 -1.07 10.66 7.70
N HIS A 108 -1.12 9.41 8.16
CA HIS A 108 -1.91 8.38 7.50
C HIS A 108 -3.39 8.72 7.33
N ASN A 109 -4.01 9.47 8.26
CA ASN A 109 -5.43 9.83 8.17
C ASN A 109 -5.69 11.22 7.57
N ASP A 110 -4.64 11.96 7.21
CA ASP A 110 -4.75 13.25 6.56
C ASP A 110 -5.14 13.07 5.08
N ASP A 111 -5.83 14.08 4.53
CA ASP A 111 -6.19 14.23 3.10
C ASP A 111 -6.67 12.94 2.39
N SER A 112 -7.50 12.15 3.08
CA SER A 112 -8.12 10.95 2.54
C SER A 112 -8.92 11.18 1.24
N PRO A 113 -9.62 12.32 1.03
CA PRO A 113 -10.29 12.60 -0.25
C PRO A 113 -9.34 12.62 -1.46
N THR A 114 -8.11 13.14 -1.31
CA THR A 114 -7.14 13.17 -2.43
C THR A 114 -6.67 11.77 -2.80
N ILE A 115 -6.41 10.90 -1.81
CA ILE A 115 -6.09 9.48 -2.04
C ILE A 115 -7.23 8.77 -2.78
N ALA A 116 -8.47 8.95 -2.32
CA ALA A 116 -9.64 8.32 -2.92
C ALA A 116 -9.86 8.79 -4.36
N SER A 117 -9.78 10.10 -4.60
CA SER A 117 -9.93 10.68 -5.94
C SER A 117 -8.86 10.18 -6.90
N TRP A 118 -7.61 10.08 -6.41
CA TRP A 118 -6.51 9.52 -7.18
C TRP A 118 -6.73 8.04 -7.49
N PHE A 119 -7.20 7.25 -6.52
CA PHE A 119 -7.50 5.83 -6.72
C PHE A 119 -8.55 5.63 -7.83
N VAL A 120 -9.67 6.34 -7.76
CA VAL A 120 -10.75 6.27 -8.75
C VAL A 120 -10.26 6.69 -10.13
N ASN A 121 -9.49 7.78 -10.22
CA ASN A 121 -8.93 8.23 -11.49
C ASN A 121 -8.03 7.17 -12.14
N PHE A 122 -7.13 6.56 -11.37
CA PHE A 122 -6.28 5.48 -11.87
C PHE A 122 -7.06 4.23 -12.24
N TYR A 123 -8.09 3.89 -11.46
CA TYR A 123 -8.99 2.79 -11.79
C TYR A 123 -9.65 3.00 -13.16
N ASN A 124 -10.17 4.20 -13.40
CA ASN A 124 -10.78 4.54 -14.69
C ASN A 124 -9.76 4.52 -15.84
N ILE A 125 -8.56 5.06 -15.64
CA ILE A 125 -7.48 5.00 -16.64
C ILE A 125 -7.14 3.55 -17.01
N ILE A 126 -7.03 2.65 -16.02
CA ILE A 126 -6.75 1.23 -16.27
C ILE A 126 -7.91 0.56 -17.01
N LEU A 127 -9.16 0.86 -16.62
CA LEU A 127 -10.35 0.34 -17.30
C LEU A 127 -10.41 0.78 -18.77
N GLU A 128 -10.06 2.02 -19.07
CA GLU A 128 -10.03 2.54 -20.43
C GLU A 128 -8.86 1.96 -21.23
N ASP A 129 -7.63 2.09 -20.74
CA ASP A 129 -6.41 1.70 -21.48
C ASP A 129 -6.28 0.18 -21.68
N LYS A 130 -6.67 -0.62 -20.68
CA LYS A 130 -6.50 -2.09 -20.72
C LYS A 130 -7.73 -2.85 -21.17
N PHE A 131 -8.91 -2.25 -21.05
CA PHE A 131 -10.17 -2.96 -21.28
C PHE A 131 -11.17 -2.20 -22.16
N GLY A 132 -10.82 -1.01 -22.67
CA GLY A 132 -11.68 -0.22 -23.56
C GLY A 132 -12.96 0.30 -22.90
N ARG A 133 -13.04 0.32 -21.57
CA ARG A 133 -14.23 0.75 -20.83
C ARG A 133 -14.19 2.26 -20.60
N VAL A 134 -14.58 3.01 -21.62
CA VAL A 134 -14.65 4.48 -21.57
C VAL A 134 -15.75 4.92 -20.60
N GLN A 135 -15.42 5.75 -19.61
CA GLN A 135 -16.42 6.48 -18.86
C GLN A 135 -16.87 7.68 -19.68
N HIS A 136 -18.06 7.61 -20.26
CA HIS A 136 -18.76 8.82 -20.65
C HIS A 136 -19.18 9.54 -19.37
N ALA A 137 -18.43 10.55 -18.96
CA ALA A 137 -18.90 11.47 -17.94
C ALA A 137 -20.22 12.05 -18.44
N GLU A 138 -21.33 11.71 -17.80
CA GLU A 138 -22.52 12.55 -17.87
C GLU A 138 -22.07 13.93 -17.39
N LYS A 139 -21.91 14.86 -18.33
CA LYS A 139 -21.75 16.28 -17.99
C LYS A 139 -22.99 16.63 -17.17
N GLN A 140 -22.84 16.71 -15.85
CA GLN A 140 -23.84 17.35 -15.02
C GLN A 140 -23.86 18.82 -15.42
N ASN A 141 -24.80 19.16 -16.29
CA ASN A 141 -25.23 20.53 -16.51
C ASN A 141 -25.94 20.99 -15.24
N ILE A 142 -25.25 21.75 -14.39
CA ILE A 142 -25.86 22.72 -13.49
C ILE A 142 -24.96 23.96 -13.46
#